data_AF-A0A1F3B1B4-F1
#
_entry.id   AF-A0A1F3B1B4-F1
#
_cell.length_a   1.000
_cell.length_b   1.000
_cell.length_c   1.000
_cell.angle_alpha   90.00
_cell.angle_beta   90.00
_cell.angle_gamma   90.00
#
_symmetry.space_group_name_H-M   'P 1'
#
loop_
_entity.id
_entity.type
_entity.pdbx_description
1 polymer ?
#
loop_
_entity_poly.entity_id
_entity_poly.type
_entity_poly.pdbx_seq_one_letter_code
_entity_poly.pdbx_strand_id
1 'polypeptide(L)'
;MRAGRVLLLTGAAALVLSLPAIGQPPPRPRDPRTERVIEALLVWRLVDELNLSDDQIARIFPRIKALKELRIGLGIRKVVLQRELRALLREQPPNEEAIRAKVAELDQLRARVEQQRERILQEISAVLTLEQRARFALIQETFEAETIRTLEEVRRLVNEQRRR
;
A
#
# COMPACT_ATOMS: atom_id res chain seq x y z
N MET A 1 -11.98 76.61 -21.01
CA MET A 1 -12.07 76.13 -19.62
C MET A 1 -12.49 74.66 -19.63
N ARG A 2 -11.98 73.89 -18.67
CA ARG A 2 -11.65 72.46 -18.78
C ARG A 2 -12.84 71.50 -18.83
N ALA A 3 -12.69 70.46 -19.65
CA ALA A 3 -13.47 69.23 -19.65
C ALA A 3 -13.27 68.45 -18.34
N GLY A 4 -14.37 67.95 -17.77
CA GLY A 4 -14.35 67.02 -16.64
C GLY A 4 -14.86 65.64 -17.08
N ARG A 5 -13.94 64.74 -17.42
CA ARG A 5 -14.21 63.30 -17.58
C ARG A 5 -14.19 62.66 -16.19
N VAL A 6 -15.32 62.20 -15.68
CA VAL A 6 -15.39 61.35 -14.49
C VAL A 6 -15.10 59.92 -14.95
N LEU A 7 -13.91 59.43 -14.62
CA LEU A 7 -13.48 58.05 -14.87
C LEU A 7 -13.97 57.18 -13.70
N LEU A 8 -15.09 56.47 -13.88
CA LEU A 8 -15.52 55.40 -12.98
C LEU A 8 -14.86 54.09 -13.46
N LEU A 9 -13.75 53.71 -12.82
CA LEU A 9 -13.16 52.38 -12.95
C LEU A 9 -13.65 51.52 -11.79
N THR A 10 -14.80 50.86 -11.98
CA THR A 10 -15.33 49.86 -11.06
C THR A 10 -14.89 48.46 -11.46
N GLY A 11 -14.15 47.81 -10.55
CA GLY A 11 -14.28 46.38 -10.22
C GLY A 11 -13.74 45.36 -11.22
N ALA A 12 -12.46 45.00 -11.08
CA ALA A 12 -11.95 43.73 -11.60
C ALA A 12 -12.50 42.57 -10.74
N ALA A 13 -13.49 41.85 -11.26
CA ALA A 13 -13.96 40.60 -10.69
C ALA A 13 -12.90 39.51 -10.88
N ALA A 14 -12.17 39.18 -9.82
CA ALA A 14 -11.27 38.03 -9.79
C ALA A 14 -12.11 36.74 -9.77
N LEU A 15 -12.27 36.12 -10.94
CA LEU A 15 -12.88 34.81 -11.10
C LEU A 15 -11.95 33.75 -10.50
N VAL A 16 -12.24 33.29 -9.29
CA VAL A 16 -11.54 32.15 -8.67
C VAL A 16 -11.99 30.88 -9.39
N LEU A 17 -11.18 30.44 -10.35
CA LEU A 17 -11.35 29.14 -11.03
C LEU A 17 -11.15 28.03 -10.01
N SER A 18 -12.27 27.43 -9.59
CA SER A 18 -12.29 26.21 -8.79
C SER A 18 -11.88 25.03 -9.67
N LEU A 19 -10.59 24.67 -9.64
CA LEU A 19 -10.11 23.45 -10.29
C LEU A 19 -10.67 22.22 -9.56
N PRO A 20 -11.43 21.34 -10.23
CA PRO A 20 -11.84 20.09 -9.62
C PRO A 20 -10.59 19.25 -9.34
N ALA A 21 -10.43 18.84 -8.07
CA ALA A 21 -9.43 17.88 -7.67
C ALA A 21 -9.53 16.65 -8.58
N ILE A 22 -8.50 16.41 -9.40
CA ILE A 22 -8.41 15.24 -10.26
C ILE A 22 -8.53 14.01 -9.37
N GLY A 23 -9.70 13.39 -9.43
CA GLY A 23 -10.01 12.15 -8.73
C GLY A 23 -9.02 11.10 -9.21
N GLN A 24 -8.25 10.54 -8.29
CA GLN A 24 -7.50 9.33 -8.59
C GLN A 24 -8.51 8.28 -9.06
N PRO A 25 -8.29 7.63 -10.22
CA PRO A 25 -9.19 6.60 -10.69
C PRO A 25 -9.35 5.54 -9.60
N PRO A 26 -10.58 5.05 -9.37
CA PRO A 26 -10.81 4.02 -8.36
C PRO A 26 -9.88 2.83 -8.62
N PRO A 27 -9.35 2.17 -7.57
CA PRO A 27 -8.48 1.03 -7.73
C PRO A 27 -9.18 0.00 -8.61
N ARG A 28 -8.60 -0.27 -9.80
CA ARG A 28 -9.17 -1.23 -10.74
C ARG A 28 -9.35 -2.58 -10.04
N PRO A 29 -10.49 -3.26 -10.24
CA PRO A 29 -10.72 -4.58 -9.68
C PRO A 29 -9.58 -5.53 -10.08
N ARG A 30 -9.13 -6.33 -9.12
CA ARG A 30 -8.00 -7.25 -9.33
C ARG A 30 -8.46 -8.39 -10.25
N ASP A 31 -7.64 -8.69 -11.25
CA ASP A 31 -7.90 -9.83 -12.14
C ASP A 31 -7.56 -11.13 -11.39
N PRO A 32 -8.51 -12.05 -11.19
CA PRO A 32 -8.28 -13.32 -10.51
C PRO A 32 -7.21 -14.20 -11.15
N ARG A 33 -6.91 -14.01 -12.45
CA ARG A 33 -5.81 -14.73 -13.13
C ARG A 33 -4.46 -14.14 -12.75
N THR A 34 -4.33 -12.82 -12.74
CA THR A 34 -3.09 -12.14 -12.33
C THR A 34 -2.75 -12.45 -10.88
N GLU A 35 -3.75 -12.47 -9.98
CA GLU A 35 -3.54 -12.84 -8.58
C GLU A 35 -3.02 -14.27 -8.40
N ARG A 36 -3.50 -15.21 -9.22
CA ARG A 36 -3.04 -16.61 -9.20
C ARG A 36 -1.60 -16.77 -9.69
N VAL A 37 -1.22 -16.08 -10.77
CA VAL A 37 0.17 -16.07 -11.28
C VAL A 37 1.12 -15.51 -10.23
N ILE A 38 0.71 -14.41 -9.61
CA ILE A 38 1.39 -13.77 -8.49
C ILE A 38 1.62 -14.75 -7.33
N GLU A 39 0.58 -15.46 -6.91
CA GLU A 39 0.66 -16.42 -5.80
C GLU A 39 1.57 -17.60 -6.15
N ALA A 40 1.50 -18.10 -7.37
CA ALA A 40 2.36 -19.18 -7.85
C ALA A 40 3.85 -18.78 -7.83
N LEU A 41 4.19 -17.54 -8.25
CA LEU A 41 5.57 -17.06 -8.25
C LEU A 41 6.17 -16.94 -6.85
N LEU A 42 5.38 -16.43 -5.89
CA LEU A 42 5.83 -16.29 -4.50
C LEU A 42 6.09 -17.64 -3.85
N VAL A 43 5.21 -18.62 -4.10
CA VAL A 43 5.39 -19.99 -3.64
C VAL A 43 6.63 -20.60 -4.29
N TRP A 44 6.74 -20.51 -5.61
CA TRP A 44 7.84 -21.13 -6.34
C TRP A 44 9.21 -20.63 -5.84
N ARG A 45 9.35 -19.33 -5.60
CA ARG A 45 10.59 -18.76 -5.03
C ARG A 45 10.91 -19.31 -3.64
N LEU A 46 9.91 -19.38 -2.76
CA LEU A 46 10.09 -19.92 -1.40
C LEU A 46 10.43 -21.41 -1.43
N VAL A 47 9.79 -22.16 -2.33
CA VAL A 47 10.05 -23.58 -2.56
C VAL A 47 11.47 -23.80 -3.02
N ASP A 48 11.94 -23.01 -3.98
CA ASP A 48 13.28 -23.10 -4.54
C ASP A 48 14.35 -22.76 -3.50
N GLU A 49 14.20 -21.64 -2.79
CA GLU A 49 15.19 -21.16 -1.81
C GLU A 49 15.30 -22.06 -0.58
N LEU A 50 14.16 -22.58 -0.11
CA LEU A 50 14.09 -23.39 1.12
C LEU A 50 14.00 -24.89 0.84
N ASN A 51 13.95 -25.31 -0.43
CA ASN A 51 13.74 -26.69 -0.83
C ASN A 51 12.57 -27.35 -0.06
N LEU A 52 11.40 -26.73 -0.13
CA LEU A 52 10.21 -27.16 0.62
C LEU A 52 9.64 -28.46 0.05
N SER A 53 9.24 -29.38 0.93
CA SER A 53 8.44 -30.55 0.54
C SER A 53 6.97 -30.19 0.26
N ASP A 54 6.26 -31.03 -0.50
CA ASP A 54 4.84 -30.83 -0.82
C ASP A 54 3.96 -30.61 0.41
N ASP A 55 4.22 -31.35 1.49
CA ASP A 55 3.53 -31.20 2.77
C ASP A 55 3.80 -29.85 3.43
N GLN A 56 5.03 -29.35 3.34
CA GLN A 56 5.39 -28.02 3.86
C GLN A 56 4.74 -26.93 3.00
N ILE A 57 4.72 -27.08 1.68
CA ILE A 57 4.08 -26.16 0.74
C ILE A 57 2.60 -25.99 1.08
N ALA A 58 1.88 -27.11 1.25
CA ALA A 58 0.45 -27.09 1.57
C ALA A 58 0.15 -26.33 2.88
N ARG A 59 1.06 -26.40 3.86
CA ARG A 59 0.91 -25.73 5.17
C ARG A 59 1.31 -24.26 5.13
N ILE A 60 2.38 -23.92 4.38
CA ILE A 60 2.96 -22.58 4.28
C ILE A 60 2.14 -21.67 3.37
N PHE A 61 1.56 -22.21 2.29
CA PHE A 61 0.88 -21.39 1.28
C PHE A 61 -0.21 -20.46 1.85
N PRO A 62 -1.12 -20.91 2.73
CA PRO A 62 -2.11 -20.02 3.35
C PRO A 62 -1.48 -18.87 4.15
N ARG A 63 -0.30 -19.08 4.75
CA ARG A 63 0.40 -18.06 5.55
C ARG A 63 1.04 -17.01 4.67
N ILE A 64 1.64 -17.41 3.55
CA ILE A 64 2.17 -16.48 2.55
C ILE A 64 1.06 -15.60 1.98
N LYS A 65 -0.12 -16.20 1.72
CA LYS A 65 -1.29 -15.43 1.31
C LYS A 65 -1.71 -14.43 2.38
N ALA A 66 -1.75 -14.83 3.64
CA ALA A 66 -2.07 -13.94 4.76
C ALA A 66 -1.06 -12.78 4.90
N LEU A 67 0.25 -13.03 4.74
CA LEU A 67 1.27 -11.97 4.73
C LEU A 67 1.06 -10.96 3.60
N LYS A 68 0.79 -11.46 2.38
CA LYS A 68 0.46 -10.63 1.22
C LYS A 68 -0.76 -9.75 1.50
N GLU A 69 -1.86 -10.34 2.00
CA GLU A 69 -3.10 -9.62 2.30
C GLU A 69 -2.90 -8.57 3.39
N LEU A 70 -2.19 -8.92 4.46
CA LEU A 70 -1.84 -8.02 5.56
C LEU A 70 -1.07 -6.79 5.06
N ARG A 71 -0.06 -7.00 4.20
CA ARG A 71 0.76 -5.91 3.69
C ARG A 71 0.02 -5.02 2.69
N ILE A 72 -0.84 -5.59 1.85
CA ILE A 72 -1.72 -4.79 0.97
C ILE A 72 -2.72 -3.98 1.80
N GLY A 73 -3.34 -4.59 2.81
CA GLY A 73 -4.28 -3.92 3.72
C GLY A 73 -3.64 -2.74 4.45
N LEU A 74 -2.42 -2.93 4.97
CA LEU A 74 -1.62 -1.86 5.56
C LEU A 74 -1.38 -0.72 4.56
N GLY A 75 -0.95 -1.03 3.34
CA GLY A 75 -0.69 -0.04 2.31
C GLY A 75 -1.90 0.84 2.01
N ILE A 76 -3.07 0.22 1.79
CA ILE A 76 -4.33 0.93 1.52
C ILE A 76 -4.71 1.83 2.69
N ARG A 77 -4.74 1.28 3.91
CA ARG A 77 -5.17 2.02 5.12
C ARG A 77 -4.19 3.16 5.44
N LYS A 78 -2.89 2.93 5.30
CA LYS A 78 -1.84 3.94 5.51
C LYS A 78 -2.00 5.12 4.55
N VAL A 79 -2.28 4.88 3.27
CA VAL A 79 -2.48 5.95 2.28
C VAL A 79 -3.67 6.84 2.68
N VAL A 80 -4.78 6.24 3.12
CA VAL A 80 -5.96 6.98 3.59
C VAL A 80 -5.63 7.84 4.80
N LEU A 81 -5.07 7.25 5.86
CA LEU A 81 -4.71 7.99 7.09
C LEU A 81 -3.70 9.11 6.83
N GLN A 82 -2.71 8.87 5.97
CA GLN A 82 -1.75 9.91 5.58
C GLN A 82 -2.40 11.04 4.77
N ARG A 83 -3.40 10.74 3.93
CA ARG A 83 -4.14 11.79 3.21
C ARG A 83 -4.96 12.64 4.17
N GLU A 84 -5.65 12.03 5.12
CA GLU A 84 -6.42 12.72 6.16
C GLU A 84 -5.52 13.59 7.05
N LEU A 85 -4.40 13.04 7.51
CA LEU A 85 -3.43 13.80 8.32
C LEU A 85 -2.87 15.01 7.57
N ARG A 86 -2.57 14.87 6.26
CA ARG A 86 -2.17 16.00 5.40
C ARG A 86 -3.27 17.05 5.25
N ALA A 87 -4.55 16.67 5.32
CA ALA A 87 -5.65 17.61 5.26
C ALA A 87 -5.75 18.41 6.57
N LEU A 88 -5.70 17.72 7.72
CA LEU A 88 -5.71 18.35 9.04
C LEU A 88 -4.56 19.37 9.23
N LEU A 89 -3.37 19.04 8.73
CA LEU A 89 -2.21 19.94 8.78
C LEU A 89 -2.34 21.21 7.92
N ARG A 90 -3.31 21.27 7.00
CA ARG A 90 -3.58 22.47 6.19
C ARG A 90 -4.63 23.38 6.80
N GLU A 91 -5.33 22.94 7.85
CA GLU A 91 -6.33 23.76 8.55
C GLU A 91 -5.65 24.95 9.26
N GLN A 92 -6.34 26.10 9.28
CA GLN A 92 -5.88 27.31 9.94
C GLN A 92 -7.03 27.92 10.77
N PRO A 93 -6.92 27.95 12.12
CA PRO A 93 -5.84 27.38 12.92
C PRO A 93 -5.84 25.83 12.88
N PRO A 94 -4.68 25.17 13.10
CA PRO A 94 -4.62 23.70 13.12
C PRO A 94 -5.45 23.11 14.26
N ASN A 95 -6.24 22.07 13.97
CA ASN A 95 -6.90 21.30 15.00
C ASN A 95 -5.96 20.26 15.61
N GLU A 96 -5.25 20.64 16.68
CA GLU A 96 -4.25 19.78 17.31
C GLU A 96 -4.81 18.46 17.87
N GLU A 97 -6.04 18.47 18.38
CA GLU A 97 -6.68 17.26 18.93
C GLU A 97 -6.94 16.24 17.82
N ALA A 98 -7.48 16.69 16.69
CA ALA A 98 -7.70 15.85 15.52
C ALA A 98 -6.38 15.30 14.96
N ILE A 99 -5.32 16.12 14.94
CA ILE A 99 -3.98 15.69 14.51
C ILE A 99 -3.44 14.59 15.46
N ARG A 100 -3.50 14.80 16.79
CA ARG A 100 -3.07 13.81 17.78
C ARG A 100 -3.81 12.49 17.63
N ALA A 101 -5.14 12.54 17.49
CA ALA A 101 -5.95 11.34 17.28
C ALA A 101 -5.55 10.58 16.00
N LYS A 102 -5.31 11.30 14.89
CA LYS A 102 -4.95 10.69 13.61
C LYS A 102 -3.54 10.08 13.61
N VAL A 103 -2.60 10.71 14.32
CA VAL A 103 -1.26 10.12 14.55
C VAL A 103 -1.37 8.84 15.37
N ALA A 104 -2.14 8.85 16.47
CA ALA A 104 -2.35 7.66 17.28
C ALA A 104 -2.99 6.51 16.49
N GLU A 105 -3.96 6.80 15.61
CA GLU A 105 -4.56 5.79 14.73
C GLU A 105 -3.53 5.16 13.78
N LEU A 106 -2.63 5.97 13.21
CA LEU A 106 -1.58 5.49 12.32
C LEU A 106 -0.57 4.60 13.05
N ASP A 107 -0.20 4.95 14.29
CA ASP A 107 0.73 4.17 15.09
C ASP A 107 0.11 2.85 15.57
N GLN A 108 -1.16 2.88 15.98
CA GLN A 108 -1.91 1.66 16.30
C GLN A 108 -2.09 0.75 15.09
N LEU A 109 -2.29 1.30 13.89
CA LEU A 109 -2.33 0.50 12.66
C LEU A 109 -0.99 -0.21 12.43
N ARG A 110 0.14 0.49 12.57
CA ARG A 110 1.48 -0.08 12.40
C ARG A 110 1.74 -1.20 13.42
N ALA A 111 1.48 -0.93 14.70
CA ALA A 111 1.72 -1.90 15.77
C ALA A 111 0.89 -3.18 15.58
N ARG A 112 -0.40 -3.05 15.24
CA ARG A 112 -1.27 -4.21 14.99
C ARG A 112 -0.81 -5.04 13.81
N VAL A 113 -0.39 -4.38 12.72
CA VAL A 113 0.09 -5.09 11.54
C VAL A 113 1.42 -5.80 11.84
N GLU A 114 2.34 -5.17 12.56
CA GLU A 114 3.61 -5.82 12.91
C GLU A 114 3.39 -7.04 13.80
N GLN A 115 2.51 -6.94 14.79
CA GLN A 115 2.16 -8.07 15.66
C GLN A 115 1.56 -9.23 14.86
N GLN A 116 0.67 -8.94 13.90
CA GLN A 116 0.09 -9.98 13.06
C GLN A 116 1.11 -10.58 12.10
N ARG A 117 2.00 -9.75 11.54
CA ARG A 117 3.11 -10.18 10.68
C ARG A 117 4.00 -11.17 11.42
N GLU A 118 4.42 -10.83 12.63
CA GLU A 118 5.31 -11.66 13.43
C GLU A 118 4.68 -13.02 13.77
N ARG A 119 3.38 -13.04 14.11
CA ARG A 119 2.65 -14.30 14.32
C ARG A 119 2.66 -15.19 13.06
N ILE A 120 2.39 -14.63 11.89
CA ILE A 120 2.36 -15.42 10.64
C ILE A 120 3.75 -15.96 10.31
N LEU A 121 4.81 -15.17 10.54
CA LEU A 121 6.19 -15.62 10.34
C LEU A 121 6.58 -16.75 11.30
N GLN A 122 6.12 -16.69 12.55
CA GLN A 122 6.29 -17.79 13.51
C GLN A 122 5.57 -19.06 13.06
N GLU A 123 4.36 -18.95 12.52
CA GLU A 123 3.63 -20.10 11.95
C GLU A 123 4.36 -20.72 10.76
N ILE A 124 4.97 -19.92 9.88
CA ILE A 124 5.82 -20.43 8.79
C ILE A 124 7.04 -21.14 9.37
N SER A 125 7.75 -20.49 10.29
CA SER A 125 8.95 -21.01 10.94
C SER A 125 8.72 -22.35 11.64
N ALA A 126 7.54 -22.57 12.22
CA ALA A 126 7.17 -23.82 12.88
C ALA A 126 7.08 -25.03 11.92
N VAL A 127 6.89 -24.80 10.62
CA VAL A 127 6.82 -25.84 9.58
C VAL A 127 8.21 -26.17 9.00
N LEU A 128 9.19 -25.29 9.20
CA LEU A 128 10.52 -25.39 8.61
C LEU A 128 11.49 -26.20 9.49
N THR A 129 12.40 -26.93 8.84
CA THR A 129 13.57 -27.52 9.52
C THR A 129 14.49 -26.41 10.05
N LEU A 130 15.44 -26.75 10.92
CA LEU A 130 16.38 -25.76 11.45
C LEU A 130 17.19 -25.07 10.33
N GLU A 131 17.66 -25.83 9.35
CA GLU A 131 18.38 -25.28 8.20
C GLU A 131 17.50 -24.34 7.37
N GLN A 132 16.27 -24.76 7.08
CA GLN A 132 15.30 -23.94 6.35
C GLN A 132 14.96 -22.66 7.11
N ARG A 133 14.83 -22.71 8.44
CA ARG A 133 14.63 -21.52 9.28
C ARG A 133 15.80 -20.56 9.19
N ALA A 134 17.03 -21.05 9.21
CA ALA A 134 18.23 -20.22 9.06
C ALA A 134 18.24 -19.52 7.69
N ARG A 135 17.98 -20.26 6.60
CA ARG A 135 17.86 -19.69 5.25
C ARG A 135 16.73 -18.66 5.17
N PHE A 136 15.56 -18.99 5.72
CA PHE A 136 14.41 -18.09 5.75
C PHE A 136 14.73 -16.79 6.49
N ALA A 137 15.42 -16.85 7.64
CA ALA A 137 15.85 -15.66 8.37
C ALA A 137 16.78 -14.74 7.55
N LEU A 138 17.64 -15.31 6.69
CA LEU A 138 18.53 -14.54 5.81
C LEU A 138 17.78 -13.86 4.65
N ILE A 139 16.73 -14.48 4.14
CA ILE A 139 15.95 -13.94 3.01
C ILE A 139 14.70 -13.18 3.44
N GLN A 140 14.31 -13.17 4.71
CA GLN A 140 13.00 -12.69 5.13
C GLN A 140 12.71 -11.23 4.70
N GLU A 141 13.67 -10.31 4.94
CA GLU A 141 13.50 -8.89 4.61
C GLU A 141 13.47 -8.63 3.10
N THR A 142 14.38 -9.26 2.36
CA THR A 142 14.46 -9.13 0.90
C THR A 142 13.30 -9.84 0.24
N PHE A 143 12.90 -11.02 0.72
CA PHE A 143 11.76 -11.78 0.23
C PHE A 143 10.48 -10.97 0.31
N GLU A 144 10.15 -10.34 1.45
CA GLU A 144 8.93 -9.54 1.54
C GLU A 144 8.96 -8.28 0.66
N ALA A 145 10.11 -7.61 0.55
CA ALA A 145 10.28 -6.41 -0.25
C ALA A 145 10.21 -6.73 -1.77
N GLU A 146 10.94 -7.75 -2.20
CA GLU A 146 11.03 -8.17 -3.59
C GLU A 146 9.75 -8.86 -4.05
N THR A 147 9.10 -9.64 -3.18
CA THR A 147 7.74 -10.17 -3.40
C THR A 147 6.88 -9.06 -3.97
N ILE A 148 6.72 -7.94 -3.24
CA ILE A 148 5.87 -6.82 -3.68
C ILE A 148 6.34 -6.18 -4.97
N ARG A 149 7.65 -6.02 -5.15
CA ARG A 149 8.19 -5.45 -6.38
C ARG A 149 7.82 -6.32 -7.59
N THR A 150 8.02 -7.63 -7.49
CA THR A 150 7.64 -8.60 -8.52
C THR A 150 6.12 -8.62 -8.72
N LEU A 151 5.31 -8.50 -7.65
CA LEU A 151 3.86 -8.37 -7.74
C LEU A 151 3.43 -7.16 -8.57
N GLU A 152 4.04 -6.01 -8.31
CA GLU A 152 3.76 -4.77 -9.02
C GLU A 152 4.20 -4.84 -10.49
N GLU A 153 5.33 -5.46 -10.76
CA GLU A 153 5.90 -5.62 -12.09
C GLU A 153 5.06 -6.57 -12.95
N VAL A 154 4.73 -7.76 -12.45
CA VAL A 154 3.82 -8.71 -13.11
C VAL A 154 2.47 -8.05 -13.38
N ARG A 155 1.96 -7.27 -12.42
CA ARG A 155 0.72 -6.50 -12.61
C ARG A 155 0.85 -5.47 -13.72
N ARG A 156 1.96 -4.74 -13.84
CA ARG A 156 2.17 -3.77 -14.93
C ARG A 156 2.19 -4.46 -16.28
N LEU A 157 2.98 -5.53 -16.42
CA LEU A 157 3.12 -6.28 -17.66
C LEU A 157 1.79 -6.85 -18.17
N VAL A 158 0.97 -7.44 -17.28
CA VAL A 158 -0.37 -7.94 -17.65
C VAL A 158 -1.30 -6.80 -18.09
N ASN A 159 -1.23 -5.64 -17.43
CA ASN A 159 -2.05 -4.48 -17.81
C ASN A 159 -1.61 -3.86 -19.15
N GLU A 160 -0.32 -3.93 -19.49
CA GLU A 160 0.22 -3.45 -20.77
C GLU A 160 -0.16 -4.37 -21.93
N GLN A 161 -0.10 -5.69 -21.73
CA GLN A 161 -0.57 -6.66 -22.72
C GLN A 161 -2.06 -6.51 -23.05
N ARG A 162 -2.89 -6.12 -22.08
CA ARG A 162 -4.33 -5.91 -22.27
C ARG A 162 -4.68 -4.60 -23.00
N ARG A 163 -3.72 -3.67 -23.16
CA ARG A 163 -3.91 -2.40 -23.87
C ARG A 163 -3.45 -2.45 -25.34
N ARG A 164 -2.77 -3.53 -25.73
CA ARG A 164 -2.40 -3.82 -27.12
C ARG A 164 -3.47 -4.71 -27.74
#